data_AF-A0A0F2T5N8-F1
#
_entry.id   AF-A0A0F2T5N8-F1
#
_cell.length_a   1.000
_cell.length_b   1.000
_cell.length_c   1.000
_cell.angle_alpha   90.00
_cell.angle_beta   90.00
_cell.angle_gamma   90.00
#
_symmetry.space_group_name_H-M   'P 1'
#
loop_
_entity.id
_entity.type
_entity.pdbx_description
1 polymer ?
#
loop_
_entity_poly.entity_id
_entity_poly.type
_entity_poly.pdbx_seq_one_letter_code
_entity_poly.pdbx_strand_id
1 'polypeptide(L)'
;VWGVGVNSPWALRHAFNAFDAWPVNIGFLGRGSSSHPAPLVEALVEGGACGFKVHEDMGAHTRALDTALSVAEAHDVQVALHTDGLNECLSVEDTLKVLEGRTIHAFH
;
A
#
# COMPACT_ATOMS: atom_id res chain seq x y z
N VAL A 1 8.74 -3.70 14.95
CA VAL A 1 9.08 -2.27 14.97
C VAL A 1 10.01 -2.04 13.77
N TRP A 2 9.58 -1.80 12.53
CA TRP A 2 8.32 -1.27 11.99
C TRP A 2 7.88 -2.10 10.77
N GLY A 3 6.75 -2.79 10.90
CA GLY A 3 6.17 -3.63 9.84
C GLY A 3 5.07 -2.86 9.13
N VAL A 4 5.42 -1.96 8.22
CA VAL A 4 4.39 -1.17 7.55
C VAL A 4 3.75 -2.00 6.44
N GLY A 5 2.47 -2.34 6.60
CA GLY A 5 1.71 -3.22 5.71
C GLY A 5 1.99 -4.73 5.91
N VAL A 6 1.05 -5.57 5.47
CA VAL A 6 1.19 -7.03 5.50
C VAL A 6 1.80 -7.52 4.18
N ASN A 7 2.94 -8.22 4.23
CA ASN A 7 3.77 -8.47 3.03
C ASN A 7 3.55 -9.81 2.35
N SER A 8 3.17 -10.85 3.09
CA SER A 8 3.08 -12.20 2.53
C SER A 8 1.64 -12.69 2.56
N PRO A 9 1.24 -13.52 1.58
CA PRO A 9 -0.05 -14.21 1.62
C PRO A 9 -0.27 -14.97 2.92
N TRP A 10 0.79 -15.58 3.45
CA TRP A 10 0.76 -16.25 4.75
C TRP A 10 0.39 -15.27 5.88
N ALA A 11 1.06 -14.11 5.98
CA ALA A 11 0.82 -13.15 7.05
C ALA A 11 -0.59 -12.54 6.94
N LEU A 12 -1.08 -12.27 5.73
CA LEU A 12 -2.44 -11.78 5.51
C LEU A 12 -3.48 -12.81 5.95
N ARG A 13 -3.33 -14.08 5.55
CA ARG A 13 -4.22 -15.17 5.94
C ARG A 13 -4.23 -15.37 7.46
N HIS A 14 -3.08 -15.27 8.12
CA HIS A 14 -3.02 -15.32 9.59
C HIS A 14 -3.69 -14.12 10.24
N ALA A 15 -3.54 -12.92 9.69
CA ALA A 15 -4.23 -11.74 10.18
C ALA A 15 -5.76 -11.90 10.05
N PHE A 16 -6.27 -12.40 8.91
CA PHE A 16 -7.69 -12.70 8.76
C PHE A 16 -8.18 -13.75 9.76
N ASN A 17 -7.45 -14.86 9.92
CA ASN A 17 -7.80 -15.91 10.89
C ASN A 17 -7.85 -15.37 12.34
N ALA A 18 -6.95 -14.45 12.70
CA ALA A 18 -6.92 -13.86 14.04
C ALA A 18 -8.15 -12.99 14.35
N PHE A 19 -8.83 -12.51 13.30
CA PHE A 19 -10.02 -11.67 13.43
C PHE A 19 -11.35 -12.44 13.29
N ASP A 20 -11.33 -13.75 13.00
CA ASP A 20 -12.54 -14.57 12.78
C ASP A 20 -13.48 -14.61 14.01
N ALA A 21 -12.94 -14.44 15.22
CA ALA A 21 -13.70 -14.43 16.46
C ALA A 21 -14.33 -13.07 16.82
N TRP A 22 -14.05 -12.00 16.05
CA TRP A 22 -14.43 -10.64 16.42
C TRP A 22 -15.61 -10.13 15.58
N PRO A 23 -16.63 -9.50 16.18
CA PRO A 23 -17.81 -9.04 15.46
C PRO A 23 -17.58 -7.68 14.79
N VAL A 24 -16.52 -7.57 13.98
CA VAL A 24 -16.15 -6.36 13.24
C VAL A 24 -15.78 -6.72 11.80
N ASN A 25 -16.14 -5.85 10.87
CA ASN A 25 -15.71 -6.00 9.48
C ASN A 25 -14.25 -5.57 9.35
N ILE A 26 -13.41 -6.41 8.74
CA ILE A 26 -11.97 -6.16 8.61
C ILE A 26 -11.56 -6.22 7.14
N GLY A 27 -10.71 -5.27 6.74
CA GLY A 27 -9.93 -5.32 5.51
C GLY A 27 -8.50 -4.89 5.81
N PHE A 28 -7.53 -5.69 5.37
CA PHE A 28 -6.11 -5.40 5.60
C PHE A 28 -5.49 -4.70 4.39
N LEU A 29 -4.66 -3.69 4.65
CA LEU A 29 -3.81 -3.09 3.63
C LEU A 29 -2.48 -3.87 3.53
N GLY A 30 -2.15 -4.28 2.31
CA GLY A 30 -0.83 -4.80 1.99
C GLY A 30 0.23 -3.69 2.01
N ARG A 31 1.51 -4.06 2.08
CA ARG A 31 2.60 -3.08 1.87
C ARG A 31 2.58 -2.62 0.41
N GLY A 32 2.41 -1.33 0.18
CA GLY A 32 2.44 -0.70 -1.14
C GLY A 32 3.82 -0.28 -1.63
N SER A 33 4.78 -0.08 -0.72
CA SER A 33 6.14 0.36 -1.05
C SER A 33 6.97 -0.73 -1.74
N SER A 34 6.74 -0.90 -3.05
CA SER A 34 7.48 -1.82 -3.92
C SER A 34 7.70 -1.18 -5.29
N SER A 35 8.91 -1.31 -5.84
CA SER A 35 9.22 -0.88 -7.22
C SER A 35 8.86 -1.93 -8.28
N HIS A 36 8.37 -3.09 -7.84
CA HIS A 36 7.92 -4.19 -8.69
C HIS A 36 6.45 -4.49 -8.42
N PRO A 37 5.63 -4.72 -9.47
CA PRO A 37 4.20 -4.99 -9.30
C PRO A 37 3.93 -6.40 -8.73
N ALA A 38 4.79 -7.38 -9.01
CA ALA A 38 4.54 -8.79 -8.67
C ALA A 38 4.22 -9.03 -7.18
N PRO A 39 4.98 -8.49 -6.20
CA PRO A 39 4.63 -8.63 -4.78
C PRO A 39 3.29 -8.00 -4.39
N LEU A 40 2.89 -6.91 -5.05
CA LEU A 40 1.63 -6.22 -4.77
C LEU A 40 0.45 -7.05 -5.29
N VAL A 41 0.58 -7.58 -6.51
CA VAL A 41 -0.40 -8.49 -7.10
C VAL A 41 -0.53 -9.76 -6.26
N GLU A 42 0.58 -10.33 -5.79
CA GLU A 42 0.57 -11.50 -4.90
C GLU A 42 -0.18 -11.20 -3.59
N ALA A 43 0.06 -10.03 -2.97
CA ALA A 43 -0.64 -9.63 -1.75
C ALA A 43 -2.16 -9.51 -1.95
N LEU A 44 -2.61 -9.02 -3.12
CA LEU A 44 -4.04 -8.97 -3.47
C LEU A 44 -4.61 -10.36 -3.73
N VAL A 45 -4.06 -11.07 -4.71
CA VAL A 45 -4.64 -12.29 -5.27
C VAL A 45 -4.51 -13.47 -4.31
N GLU A 46 -3.33 -13.65 -3.71
CA GLU A 46 -3.05 -14.79 -2.83
C GLU A 46 -3.26 -14.46 -1.36
N GLY A 47 -3.06 -13.20 -0.98
CA GLY A 47 -3.20 -12.73 0.39
C GLY A 47 -4.58 -12.19 0.76
N GLY A 48 -5.36 -11.70 -0.21
CA GLY A 48 -6.64 -11.06 0.05
C GLY A 48 -6.52 -9.63 0.62
N ALA A 49 -5.41 -8.93 0.38
CA ALA A 49 -5.31 -7.52 0.74
C ALA A 49 -6.41 -6.70 0.05
N CYS A 50 -6.95 -5.70 0.75
CA CYS A 50 -8.03 -4.84 0.26
C CYS A 50 -7.54 -3.53 -0.37
N GLY A 51 -6.22 -3.38 -0.53
CA GLY A 51 -5.54 -2.16 -0.95
C GLY A 51 -4.13 -2.10 -0.39
N PHE A 52 -3.49 -0.95 -0.53
CA PHE A 52 -2.08 -0.78 -0.20
C PHE A 52 -1.83 0.38 0.75
N LYS A 53 -0.78 0.25 1.58
CA LYS A 53 -0.18 1.37 2.31
C LYS A 53 1.21 1.67 1.77
N VAL A 54 1.40 2.83 1.18
CA VAL A 54 2.72 3.42 0.89
C VAL A 54 3.11 4.29 2.09
N HIS A 55 4.33 4.13 2.59
CA HIS A 55 4.79 4.84 3.79
C HIS A 55 6.27 5.17 3.68
N GLU A 56 6.68 6.35 4.15
CA GLU A 56 8.07 6.82 4.08
C GLU A 56 9.07 5.88 4.74
N ASP A 57 8.75 5.31 5.91
CA ASP A 57 9.57 4.31 6.62
C ASP A 57 9.94 3.09 5.76
N MET A 58 9.15 2.78 4.73
CA MET A 58 9.40 1.69 3.79
C MET A 58 9.75 2.19 2.39
N GLY A 59 9.94 3.50 2.22
CA GLY A 59 10.10 4.18 0.95
C GLY A 59 8.76 4.64 0.36
N ALA A 60 8.57 5.97 0.32
CA ALA A 60 7.48 6.63 -0.40
C ALA A 60 8.01 7.38 -1.64
N HIS A 61 9.00 6.81 -2.32
CA HIS A 61 9.67 7.42 -3.47
C HIS A 61 8.89 7.20 -4.79
N THR A 62 9.29 7.92 -5.84
CA THR A 62 8.62 7.99 -7.15
C THR A 62 8.17 6.62 -7.68
N ARG A 63 9.11 5.69 -7.82
CA ARG A 63 8.83 4.38 -8.44
C ARG A 63 7.91 3.51 -7.58
N ALA A 64 8.05 3.55 -6.26
CA ALA A 64 7.21 2.77 -5.36
C ALA A 64 5.76 3.26 -5.38
N LEU A 65 5.57 4.59 -5.30
CA LEU A 65 4.25 5.20 -5.35
C LEU A 65 3.56 4.96 -6.71
N ASP A 66 4.27 5.17 -7.82
CA ASP A 66 3.73 4.93 -9.17
C ASP A 66 3.36 3.45 -9.39
N THR A 67 4.18 2.52 -8.89
CA THR A 67 3.88 1.09 -8.99
C THR A 67 2.64 0.72 -8.20
N ALA A 68 2.51 1.22 -6.96
CA ALA A 68 1.32 0.99 -6.13
C ALA A 68 0.05 1.52 -6.78
N LEU A 69 0.08 2.75 -7.30
CA LEU A 69 -1.04 3.37 -8.01
C LEU A 69 -1.42 2.58 -9.27
N SER A 70 -0.43 2.16 -10.06
CA SER A 70 -0.69 1.39 -11.29
C SER A 70 -1.35 0.03 -11.01
N VAL A 71 -0.88 -0.68 -9.97
CA VAL A 71 -1.51 -1.94 -9.55
C VAL A 71 -2.89 -1.69 -8.96
N ALA A 72 -3.06 -0.62 -8.18
CA ALA A 72 -4.33 -0.28 -7.58
C ALA A 72 -5.42 0.00 -8.62
N GLU A 73 -5.11 0.80 -9.66
CA GLU A 73 -6.02 1.06 -10.78
C GLU A 73 -6.35 -0.22 -11.55
N ALA A 74 -5.36 -1.11 -11.79
CA ALA A 74 -5.58 -2.36 -12.51
C ALA A 74 -6.45 -3.37 -11.76
N HIS A 75 -6.55 -3.26 -10.43
CA HIS A 75 -7.26 -4.19 -9.57
C HIS A 75 -8.45 -3.56 -8.82
N ASP A 76 -8.76 -2.30 -9.07
CA ASP A 76 -9.86 -1.54 -8.44
C ASP A 76 -9.78 -1.56 -6.89
N VAL A 77 -8.60 -1.21 -6.36
CA VAL A 77 -8.35 -1.09 -4.92
C VAL A 77 -7.77 0.27 -4.56
N GLN A 78 -7.79 0.64 -3.27
CA GLN A 78 -7.30 1.94 -2.81
C GLN A 78 -5.81 1.91 -2.44
N VAL A 79 -5.14 3.07 -2.56
CA VAL A 79 -3.81 3.31 -1.99
C VAL A 79 -3.91 4.36 -0.89
N ALA A 80 -3.55 3.99 0.33
CA ALA A 80 -3.30 4.92 1.43
C ALA A 80 -1.84 5.38 1.39
N LEU A 81 -1.60 6.68 1.50
CA LEU A 81 -0.28 7.29 1.39
C LEU A 81 0.09 8.04 2.66
N HIS A 82 1.26 7.71 3.22
CA HIS A 82 2.01 8.59 4.12
C HIS A 82 3.28 8.99 3.35
N THR A 83 3.35 10.27 2.98
CA THR A 83 4.32 10.81 2.02
C THR A 83 5.74 10.81 2.57
N ASP A 84 6.71 11.07 1.69
CA ASP A 84 8.11 11.35 2.05
C ASP A 84 8.19 12.64 2.88
N GLY A 85 8.19 12.51 4.21
CA GLY A 85 8.21 13.63 5.14
C GLY A 85 9.57 14.34 5.18
N LEU A 86 10.63 13.65 4.76
CA LEU A 86 11.98 14.21 4.67
C LEU A 86 12.20 15.02 3.40
N ASN A 87 11.33 14.85 2.39
CA ASN A 87 11.55 15.30 1.02
C ASN A 87 12.89 14.77 0.47
N GLU A 88 13.24 13.52 0.80
CA GLU A 88 14.48 12.89 0.33
C GLU A 88 14.43 12.65 -1.18
N CYS A 89 13.30 12.13 -1.66
CA CYS A 89 13.05 11.76 -3.04
C CYS A 89 11.98 12.63 -3.70
N LEU A 90 10.98 13.09 -2.94
CA LEU A 90 9.84 13.83 -3.47
C LEU A 90 9.49 15.01 -2.55
N SER A 91 9.38 16.21 -3.12
CA SER A 91 8.61 17.27 -2.48
C SER A 91 7.10 16.94 -2.53
N VAL A 92 6.27 17.77 -1.88
CA VAL A 92 4.81 17.67 -2.07
C VAL A 92 4.41 17.89 -3.52
N GLU A 93 5.02 18.84 -4.23
CA GLU A 93 4.74 19.09 -5.64
C GLU A 93 5.15 17.90 -6.50
N ASP A 94 6.30 17.28 -6.21
CA ASP A 94 6.74 16.09 -6.94
C ASP A 94 5.84 14.89 -6.65
N THR A 95 5.39 14.71 -5.40
CA THR A 95 4.39 13.69 -5.04
C THR A 95 3.12 13.86 -5.86
N LEU A 96 2.58 15.09 -5.93
CA LEU A 96 1.37 15.38 -6.71
C LEU A 96 1.55 15.11 -8.20
N LYS A 97 2.76 15.35 -8.75
CA LYS A 97 3.08 14.97 -10.15
C LYS A 97 3.01 13.46 -10.33
N VAL A 98 3.56 12.66 -9.39
CA VAL A 98 3.49 11.19 -9.46
C VAL A 98 2.05 10.70 -9.45
N LEU A 99 1.14 11.36 -8.73
CA LEU A 99 -0.26 10.93 -8.70
C LEU A 99 -0.91 10.98 -10.10
N GLU A 100 -0.54 11.95 -10.94
CA GLU A 100 -1.11 12.14 -12.29
C GLU A 100 -2.65 12.21 -12.30
N GLY A 101 -3.25 12.71 -11.21
CA GLY A 101 -4.70 12.77 -11.03
C GLY A 101 -5.38 11.44 -10.68
N ARG A 102 -4.62 10.35 -10.49
CA ARG A 102 -5.13 9.06 -9.98
C ARG A 102 -5.66 9.21 -8.56
N THR A 103 -6.61 8.36 -8.20
CA THR A 103 -7.22 8.39 -6.87
C THR A 103 -6.20 7.97 -5.80
N ILE A 104 -6.16 8.71 -4.69
CA ILE A 104 -5.31 8.42 -3.54
C ILE A 104 -6.05 8.76 -2.24
N HIS A 105 -5.81 7.99 -1.19
CA HIS A 105 -6.17 8.37 0.17
C HIS A 105 -4.93 8.91 0.90
N ALA A 106 -4.81 10.23 1.01
CA ALA A 106 -3.78 10.85 1.83
C ALA A 106 -4.07 10.59 3.32
N PHE A 107 -3.23 9.78 3.96
CA PHE A 107 -3.16 9.74 5.42
C PHE A 107 -2.40 10.98 5.92
N HIS A 108 -2.41 11.14 7.24
CA HIS A 108 -1.72 12.23 7.93
C HIS A 108 -0.22 12.26 7.61
#